data_AF-A0A074SKH9-F1
#
_entry.id   AF-A0A074SKH9-F1
#
_cell.length_a   1.000
_cell.length_b   1.000
_cell.length_c   1.000
_cell.angle_alpha   90.00
_cell.angle_beta   90.00
_cell.angle_gamma   90.00
#
_symmetry.space_group_name_H-M   'P 1'
#
loop_
_entity.id
_entity.type
_entity.pdbx_description
1 polymer ?
#
loop_
_entity_poly.entity_id
_entity_poly.type
_entity_poly.pdbx_seq_one_letter_code
_entity_poly.pdbx_strand_id
1 'polypeptide(L)'
;MLNNLEEEAVCHSQDPPIFRAKQMIRSGPDDFRTLCRIMYPDPSDIGAFPHAEPGQANSWKSTILATSEFNMPSIRAYIVAQLAQNEAVVSEVPEVFLEWAMDLKEREAKRYQELMSKCYRAYAFRRRPPSYSDVKNVPIEAHNIMLVREHVRSIFIDRTVLRSWMSIPSPTSCTQPSICQDSLIEALVHNVANPSPGPDKFIFEPLNTNGMCGTCHVPDLLKPVKQKLNLEIDRYLEGLNFVYEDLPPSRAWLLQSRAR
;
A
#
# COMPACT_ATOMS: atom_id res chain seq x y z
N MET A 1 -35.30 29.68 -71.34
CA MET A 1 -34.73 28.58 -70.55
C MET A 1 -33.38 29.04 -70.05
N LEU A 2 -33.35 29.65 -68.88
CA LEU A 2 -32.15 30.05 -68.16
C LEU A 2 -32.32 29.44 -66.77
N ASN A 3 -31.60 28.37 -66.48
CA ASN A 3 -31.60 27.74 -65.17
C ASN A 3 -30.20 27.86 -64.56
N ASN A 4 -30.20 28.43 -63.35
CA ASN A 4 -29.48 28.01 -62.16
C ASN A 4 -27.95 28.16 -62.14
N LEU A 5 -27.50 29.26 -61.54
CA LEU A 5 -26.32 29.29 -60.68
C LEU A 5 -26.70 30.14 -59.45
N GLU A 6 -27.31 29.49 -58.45
CA GLU A 6 -27.37 30.03 -57.09
C GLU A 6 -26.18 29.47 -56.30
N GLU A 7 -25.45 30.41 -55.70
CA GLU A 7 -24.38 30.22 -54.76
C GLU A 7 -24.91 29.60 -53.46
N GLU A 8 -24.37 28.44 -53.07
CA GLU A 8 -24.37 28.03 -51.66
C GLU A 8 -22.92 27.80 -51.22
N ALA A 9 -22.33 28.85 -50.66
CA ALA A 9 -21.15 28.74 -49.83
C ALA A 9 -21.54 28.02 -48.52
N VAL A 10 -21.43 26.69 -48.51
CA VAL A 10 -21.57 25.89 -47.30
C VAL A 10 -20.36 26.16 -46.40
N CYS A 11 -20.55 27.04 -45.41
CA CYS A 11 -19.61 27.25 -44.33
C CYS A 11 -19.68 26.05 -43.36
N HIS A 12 -18.95 24.97 -43.67
CA HIS A 12 -18.72 23.89 -42.72
C HIS A 12 -17.63 24.30 -41.71
N SER A 13 -17.99 25.18 -40.76
CA SER A 13 -17.26 25.29 -39.50
C SER A 13 -17.72 24.17 -38.56
N GLN A 14 -17.32 22.93 -38.85
CA GLN A 14 -17.34 21.88 -37.83
C GLN A 14 -16.05 22.00 -37.01
N ASP A 15 -16.16 22.58 -35.83
CA ASP A 15 -15.36 22.18 -34.68
C ASP A 15 -15.97 22.76 -33.40
N PRO A 16 -15.76 22.17 -32.19
CA PRO A 16 -14.60 21.32 -31.92
C PRO A 16 -14.82 20.06 -31.05
N PRO A 17 -13.76 19.23 -30.91
CA PRO A 17 -13.64 18.01 -30.09
C PRO A 17 -14.00 18.13 -28.59
N ILE A 18 -14.40 19.32 -28.13
CA ILE A 18 -14.61 19.66 -26.73
C ILE A 18 -15.77 18.87 -26.11
N PHE A 19 -16.80 18.53 -26.90
CA PHE A 19 -17.92 17.74 -26.39
C PHE A 19 -17.56 16.28 -26.10
N ARG A 20 -16.53 15.71 -26.75
CA ARG A 20 -16.01 14.38 -26.39
C ARG A 20 -15.12 14.42 -25.16
N ALA A 21 -14.40 15.52 -24.92
CA ALA A 21 -13.56 15.68 -23.73
C ALA A 21 -14.39 15.68 -22.42
N LYS A 22 -15.59 16.29 -22.43
CA LYS A 22 -16.49 16.28 -21.25
C LYS A 22 -17.00 14.89 -20.85
N GLN A 23 -16.97 13.90 -21.75
CA GLN A 23 -17.36 12.52 -21.43
C GLN A 23 -16.20 11.68 -20.86
N MET A 24 -14.97 12.21 -20.84
CA MET A 24 -13.78 11.48 -20.40
C MET A 24 -13.20 11.93 -19.06
N ILE A 25 -13.56 13.12 -18.57
CA ILE A 25 -13.05 13.65 -17.30
C ILE A 25 -14.01 13.24 -16.18
N ARG A 26 -13.61 12.26 -15.35
CA ARG A 26 -14.37 11.86 -14.16
C ARG A 26 -14.03 12.72 -12.94
N SER A 27 -12.92 13.45 -13.00
CA SER A 27 -12.42 14.29 -11.92
C SER A 27 -13.28 15.55 -11.70
N GLY A 28 -13.53 15.89 -10.44
CA GLY A 28 -14.34 17.04 -10.06
C GLY A 28 -13.54 18.36 -9.97
N PRO A 29 -14.23 19.50 -9.77
CA PRO A 29 -13.57 20.79 -9.58
C PRO A 29 -12.59 20.83 -8.39
N ASP A 30 -12.86 20.05 -7.35
CA ASP A 30 -12.00 19.97 -6.16
C ASP A 30 -10.70 19.20 -6.42
N ASP A 31 -10.72 18.16 -7.25
CA ASP A 31 -9.51 17.44 -7.68
C ASP A 31 -8.61 18.38 -8.47
N PHE A 32 -9.19 19.10 -9.44
CA PHE A 32 -8.44 20.08 -10.22
C PHE A 32 -7.86 21.19 -9.35
N ARG A 33 -8.63 21.73 -8.40
CA ARG A 33 -8.16 22.73 -7.44
C ARG A 33 -6.99 22.20 -6.60
N THR A 34 -7.07 20.95 -6.16
CA THR A 34 -6.01 20.30 -5.39
C THR A 34 -4.75 20.14 -6.23
N LEU A 35 -4.87 19.70 -7.48
CA LEU A 35 -3.74 19.61 -8.42
C LEU A 35 -3.11 20.99 -8.69
N CYS A 36 -3.92 22.03 -8.88
CA CYS A 36 -3.42 23.40 -9.03
C CYS A 36 -2.63 23.87 -7.81
N ARG A 37 -3.10 23.59 -6.59
CA ARG A 37 -2.36 23.93 -5.35
C ARG A 37 -1.03 23.19 -5.24
N ILE A 38 -0.97 21.94 -5.72
CA ILE A 38 0.27 21.16 -5.73
C ILE A 38 1.26 21.73 -6.78
N MET A 39 0.78 22.09 -7.96
CA MET A 39 1.62 22.65 -9.04
C MET A 39 2.06 24.09 -8.77
N TYR A 40 1.21 24.87 -8.09
CA TYR A 40 1.39 26.28 -7.81
C TYR A 40 1.15 26.53 -6.32
N PRO A 41 2.06 26.08 -5.43
CA PRO A 41 1.94 26.30 -4.00
C PRO A 41 2.05 27.79 -3.67
N ASP A 42 1.46 28.19 -2.54
CA ASP A 42 1.71 29.51 -1.98
C ASP A 42 3.23 29.67 -1.72
N PRO A 43 3.84 30.83 -2.03
CA PRO A 43 5.23 31.10 -1.65
C PRO A 43 5.58 30.79 -0.19
N SER A 44 4.64 30.87 0.76
CA SER A 44 4.88 30.49 2.16
C SER A 44 5.00 28.98 2.38
N ASP A 45 4.50 28.18 1.44
CA ASP A 45 4.28 26.74 1.56
C ASP A 45 5.12 25.96 0.52
N ILE A 46 6.15 26.58 -0.05
CA ILE A 46 7.01 25.94 -1.06
C ILE A 46 7.64 24.67 -0.47
N GLY A 47 7.30 23.53 -1.08
CA GLY A 47 7.76 22.20 -0.66
C GLY A 47 6.87 21.50 0.36
N ALA A 48 5.83 22.16 0.89
CA ALA A 48 4.87 21.55 1.79
C ALA A 48 3.81 20.77 1.00
N PHE A 49 3.75 19.45 1.23
CA PHE A 49 2.64 18.64 0.76
C PHE A 49 1.44 18.80 1.69
N PRO A 50 0.19 18.89 1.17
CA PRO A 50 -0.99 18.93 2.04
C PRO A 50 -0.99 17.76 3.01
N HIS A 51 -1.16 18.04 4.30
CA HIS A 51 -1.16 16.99 5.32
C HIS A 51 -2.31 16.01 5.03
N ALA A 52 -1.98 14.73 4.87
CA ALA A 52 -2.96 13.67 4.69
C ALA A 52 -3.14 12.93 6.01
N GLU A 53 -4.34 13.04 6.58
CA GLU A 53 -4.72 12.31 7.78
C GLU A 53 -5.06 10.84 7.46
N PRO A 54 -4.90 9.91 8.42
CA PRO A 54 -5.52 8.58 8.36
C PRO A 54 -7.01 8.69 8.02
N GLY A 55 -7.52 7.81 7.16
CA GLY A 55 -8.89 7.87 6.62
C GLY A 55 -9.07 8.70 5.35
N GLN A 56 -8.11 9.55 4.97
CA GLN A 56 -8.19 10.38 3.76
C GLN A 56 -7.60 9.72 2.51
N ALA A 57 -6.98 8.55 2.59
CA ALA A 57 -6.40 7.90 1.41
C ALA A 57 -7.44 7.68 0.29
N ASN A 58 -8.69 7.37 0.64
CA ASN A 58 -9.77 7.24 -0.32
C ASN A 58 -10.15 8.58 -0.97
N SER A 59 -10.07 9.71 -0.25
CA SER A 59 -10.30 11.04 -0.86
C SER A 59 -9.19 11.45 -1.80
N TRP A 60 -7.97 10.91 -1.64
CA TRP A 60 -6.88 11.13 -2.59
C TRP A 60 -7.02 10.29 -3.87
N LYS A 61 -7.87 9.25 -3.90
CA LYS A 61 -8.05 8.39 -5.07
C LYS A 61 -8.53 9.17 -6.30
N SER A 62 -9.50 10.07 -6.14
CA SER A 62 -9.99 10.90 -7.25
C SER A 62 -8.91 11.85 -7.76
N THR A 63 -8.12 12.45 -6.87
CA THR A 63 -7.02 13.34 -7.25
C THR A 63 -5.89 12.58 -7.95
N ILE A 64 -5.56 11.36 -7.52
CA ILE A 64 -4.61 10.49 -8.24
C ILE A 64 -5.15 10.12 -9.63
N LEU A 65 -6.42 9.76 -9.76
CA LEU A 65 -7.03 9.49 -11.07
C LEU A 65 -6.99 10.73 -11.97
N ALA A 66 -7.24 11.92 -11.42
CA ALA A 66 -7.15 13.19 -12.12
C ALA A 66 -5.76 13.42 -12.72
N THR A 67 -4.68 13.07 -12.01
CA THR A 67 -3.33 13.18 -12.59
C THR A 67 -3.15 12.31 -13.84
N SER A 68 -3.82 11.15 -13.91
CA SER A 68 -3.80 10.31 -15.12
C SER A 68 -4.62 10.94 -16.24
N GLU A 69 -5.80 11.48 -15.94
CA GLU A 69 -6.68 12.16 -16.90
C GLU A 69 -6.00 13.39 -17.54
N PHE A 70 -5.24 14.15 -16.73
CA PHE A 70 -4.49 15.32 -17.18
C PHE A 70 -3.06 15.01 -17.66
N ASN A 71 -2.68 13.73 -17.75
CA ASN A 71 -1.35 13.28 -18.17
C ASN A 71 -0.20 13.95 -17.37
N MET A 72 -0.32 13.93 -16.03
CA MET A 72 0.63 14.50 -15.07
C MET A 72 1.35 13.39 -14.25
N PRO A 73 2.12 12.49 -14.89
CA PRO A 73 2.72 11.33 -14.21
C PRO A 73 3.72 11.70 -13.11
N SER A 74 4.45 12.81 -13.25
CA SER A 74 5.38 13.30 -12.22
C SER A 74 4.65 13.80 -10.98
N ILE A 75 3.51 14.47 -11.15
CA ILE A 75 2.67 14.91 -10.04
C ILE A 75 2.02 13.69 -9.36
N ARG A 76 1.57 12.70 -10.15
CA ARG A 76 1.08 11.42 -9.62
C ARG A 76 2.10 10.75 -8.72
N ALA A 77 3.32 10.57 -9.22
CA ALA A 77 4.42 9.95 -8.47
C ALA A 77 4.76 10.74 -7.20
N TYR A 78 4.78 12.07 -7.29
CA TYR A 78 5.00 12.94 -6.14
C TYR A 78 3.91 12.76 -5.06
N ILE A 79 2.62 12.82 -5.43
CA ILE A 79 1.50 12.64 -4.48
C ILE A 79 1.60 11.26 -3.82
N VAL A 80 1.75 10.19 -4.60
CA VAL A 80 1.85 8.82 -4.07
C VAL A 80 3.05 8.70 -3.11
N ALA A 81 4.21 9.24 -3.48
CA ALA A 81 5.39 9.21 -2.63
C ALA A 81 5.20 9.98 -1.31
N GLN A 82 4.50 11.11 -1.32
CA GLN A 82 4.20 11.88 -0.11
C GLN A 82 3.20 11.15 0.79
N LEU A 83 2.10 10.63 0.23
CA LEU A 83 1.14 9.83 0.98
C LEU A 83 1.78 8.57 1.58
N ALA A 84 2.69 7.93 0.84
CA ALA A 84 3.42 6.74 1.29
C ALA A 84 4.40 6.99 2.45
N GLN A 85 4.72 8.24 2.79
CA GLN A 85 5.53 8.55 3.97
C GLN A 85 4.77 8.28 5.28
N ASN A 86 3.44 8.35 5.26
CA ASN A 86 2.61 8.06 6.42
C ASN A 86 2.26 6.56 6.49
N GLU A 87 3.00 5.80 7.31
CA GLU A 87 2.81 4.35 7.44
C GLU A 87 1.41 3.95 7.94
N ALA A 88 0.77 4.80 8.76
CA ALA A 88 -0.58 4.53 9.25
C ALA A 88 -1.60 4.58 8.11
N VAL A 89 -1.48 5.57 7.22
CA VAL A 89 -2.33 5.74 6.03
C VAL A 89 -2.17 4.55 5.08
N VAL A 90 -0.93 4.11 4.83
CA VAL A 90 -0.66 2.93 3.99
C VAL A 90 -1.22 1.66 4.61
N SER A 91 -1.12 1.53 5.94
CA SER A 91 -1.57 0.33 6.66
C SER A 91 -3.09 0.16 6.72
N GLU A 92 -3.82 1.27 6.63
CA GLU A 92 -5.30 1.31 6.62
C GLU A 92 -5.87 0.81 5.28
N VAL A 93 -5.31 1.26 4.15
CA VAL A 93 -5.78 0.89 2.79
C VAL A 93 -4.65 0.44 1.85
N PRO A 94 -3.87 -0.59 2.21
CA PRO A 94 -2.75 -1.07 1.42
C PRO A 94 -3.17 -1.56 0.03
N GLU A 95 -4.41 -2.01 -0.17
CA GLU A 95 -4.97 -2.30 -1.50
C GLU A 95 -4.92 -1.11 -2.46
N VAL A 96 -5.25 0.09 -1.98
CA VAL A 96 -5.28 1.31 -2.81
C VAL A 96 -3.86 1.72 -3.18
N PHE A 97 -2.93 1.67 -2.22
CA PHE A 97 -1.54 1.97 -2.48
C PHE A 97 -0.85 0.94 -3.37
N LEU A 98 -1.25 -0.33 -3.28
CA LEU A 98 -0.74 -1.39 -4.16
C LEU A 98 -1.22 -1.16 -5.61
N GLU A 99 -2.49 -0.81 -5.81
CA GLU A 99 -3.05 -0.40 -7.11
C GLU A 99 -2.23 0.77 -7.69
N TRP A 100 -1.96 1.81 -6.89
CA TRP A 100 -1.16 2.95 -7.34
C TRP A 100 0.31 2.62 -7.60
N ALA A 101 0.91 1.70 -6.84
CA ALA A 101 2.28 1.27 -7.06
C ALA A 101 2.40 0.61 -8.44
N MET A 102 1.47 -0.27 -8.80
CA MET A 102 1.48 -0.94 -10.12
C MET A 102 1.48 0.07 -11.27
N ASP A 103 0.75 1.17 -11.14
CA ASP A 103 0.70 2.27 -12.12
C ASP A 103 1.98 3.12 -12.20
N LEU A 104 2.92 2.96 -11.25
CA LEU A 104 4.21 3.65 -11.20
C LEU A 104 5.39 2.80 -11.68
N LYS A 105 5.19 1.47 -11.85
CA LYS A 105 6.22 0.47 -12.10
C LYS A 105 7.19 0.81 -13.24
N GLU A 106 6.71 1.48 -14.28
CA GLU A 106 7.51 1.77 -15.49
C GLU A 106 8.51 2.93 -15.34
N ARG A 107 8.30 3.86 -14.39
CA ARG A 107 9.07 5.12 -14.33
C ARG A 107 9.93 5.29 -13.08
N GLU A 108 9.57 4.65 -11.98
CA GLU A 108 10.23 4.85 -10.68
C GLU A 108 10.43 3.53 -9.90
N ALA A 109 11.19 2.61 -10.48
CA ALA A 109 11.38 1.25 -9.96
C ALA A 109 11.72 1.16 -8.45
N LYS A 110 12.57 2.05 -7.94
CA LYS A 110 12.95 2.07 -6.52
C LYS A 110 11.78 2.46 -5.61
N ARG A 111 11.10 3.57 -5.91
CA ARG A 111 9.95 4.05 -5.13
C ARG A 111 8.77 3.08 -5.21
N TYR A 112 8.59 2.46 -6.38
CA TYR A 112 7.67 1.35 -6.57
C TYR A 112 7.96 0.21 -5.58
N GLN A 113 9.20 -0.29 -5.53
CA GLN A 113 9.57 -1.40 -4.64
C GLN A 113 9.38 -1.05 -3.15
N GLU A 114 9.74 0.16 -2.74
CA GLU A 114 9.54 0.63 -1.36
C GLU A 114 8.05 0.67 -0.97
N LEU A 115 7.19 1.18 -1.85
CA LEU A 115 5.75 1.23 -1.61
C LEU A 115 5.12 -0.17 -1.58
N MET A 116 5.50 -1.02 -2.54
CA MET A 116 5.06 -2.42 -2.58
C MET A 116 5.41 -3.13 -1.28
N SER A 117 6.66 -3.00 -0.80
CA SER A 117 7.09 -3.60 0.47
C SER A 117 6.25 -3.11 1.65
N LYS A 118 5.98 -1.80 1.75
CA LYS A 118 5.09 -1.26 2.80
C LYS A 118 3.69 -1.87 2.75
N CYS A 119 3.11 -2.03 1.56
CA CYS A 119 1.80 -2.64 1.39
C CYS A 119 1.82 -4.13 1.80
N TYR A 120 2.83 -4.89 1.39
CA TYR A 120 2.97 -6.29 1.78
C TYR A 120 3.15 -6.46 3.30
N ARG A 121 3.92 -5.59 3.95
CA ARG A 121 4.06 -5.59 5.42
C ARG A 121 2.72 -5.32 6.11
N ALA A 122 1.96 -4.32 5.63
CA ALA A 122 0.63 -4.03 6.14
C ALA A 122 -0.29 -5.26 6.06
N TYR A 123 -0.30 -5.95 4.92
CA TYR A 123 -1.06 -7.20 4.76
C TYR A 123 -0.57 -8.35 5.64
N ALA A 124 0.75 -8.53 5.73
CA ALA A 124 1.34 -9.64 6.47
C ALA A 124 1.01 -9.56 7.97
N PHE A 125 0.97 -8.34 8.51
CA PHE A 125 0.69 -8.09 9.92
C PHE A 125 -0.80 -7.96 10.24
N ARG A 126 -1.71 -7.92 9.24
CA ARG A 126 -3.15 -7.97 9.50
C ARG A 126 -3.55 -9.30 10.13
N ARG A 127 -4.36 -9.24 11.19
CA ARG A 127 -4.90 -10.44 11.84
C ARG A 127 -5.93 -11.12 10.96
N ARG A 128 -6.82 -10.37 10.33
CA ARG A 128 -7.80 -10.90 9.38
C ARG A 128 -7.11 -11.39 8.10
N PRO A 129 -7.61 -12.46 7.45
CA PRO A 129 -7.18 -12.80 6.11
C PRO A 129 -7.61 -11.72 5.10
N PRO A 130 -6.88 -11.56 3.98
CA PRO A 130 -7.35 -10.75 2.86
C PRO A 130 -8.70 -11.26 2.38
N SER A 131 -9.66 -10.36 2.24
CA SER A 131 -10.96 -10.59 1.63
C SER A 131 -10.88 -10.35 0.12
N TYR A 132 -11.87 -10.84 -0.63
CA TYR A 132 -11.96 -10.57 -2.06
C TYR A 132 -11.92 -9.07 -2.40
N SER A 133 -12.57 -8.22 -1.60
CA SER A 133 -12.57 -6.77 -1.82
C SER A 133 -11.20 -6.13 -1.67
N ASP A 134 -10.31 -6.69 -0.84
CA ASP A 134 -8.95 -6.17 -0.66
C ASP A 134 -8.06 -6.48 -1.89
N VAL A 135 -8.33 -7.59 -2.59
CA VAL A 135 -7.43 -8.09 -3.64
C VAL A 135 -8.01 -8.06 -5.05
N LYS A 136 -9.30 -7.72 -5.22
CA LYS A 136 -10.00 -7.75 -6.52
C LYS A 136 -9.35 -6.90 -7.61
N ASN A 137 -8.69 -5.80 -7.23
CA ASN A 137 -8.04 -4.87 -8.16
C ASN A 137 -6.57 -5.21 -8.42
N VAL A 138 -6.02 -6.21 -7.71
CA VAL A 138 -4.61 -6.59 -7.71
C VAL A 138 -4.45 -8.12 -7.80
N PRO A 139 -5.04 -8.78 -8.82
CA PRO A 139 -5.18 -10.24 -8.85
C PRO A 139 -3.84 -10.99 -8.94
N ILE A 140 -2.79 -10.38 -9.53
CA ILE A 140 -1.46 -10.98 -9.61
C ILE A 140 -0.81 -10.95 -8.23
N GLU A 141 -0.93 -9.82 -7.54
CA GLU A 141 -0.36 -9.56 -6.23
C GLU A 141 -1.13 -10.28 -5.13
N ALA A 142 -2.40 -10.63 -5.34
CA ALA A 142 -3.23 -11.39 -4.40
C ALA A 142 -2.53 -12.67 -3.93
N HIS A 143 -1.88 -13.39 -4.85
CA HIS A 143 -1.11 -14.58 -4.52
C HIS A 143 0.12 -14.27 -3.67
N ASN A 144 0.88 -13.22 -4.04
CA ASN A 144 2.06 -12.81 -3.29
C ASN A 144 1.69 -12.31 -1.88
N ILE A 145 0.57 -11.61 -1.73
CA ILE A 145 0.03 -11.19 -0.43
C ILE A 145 -0.21 -12.42 0.45
N MET A 146 -0.83 -13.47 -0.09
CA MET A 146 -1.05 -14.72 0.65
C MET A 146 0.28 -15.38 1.03
N LEU A 147 1.23 -15.50 0.10
CA LEU A 147 2.53 -16.12 0.36
C LEU A 147 3.33 -15.39 1.45
N VAL A 148 3.43 -14.06 1.35
CA VAL A 148 4.15 -13.22 2.33
C VAL A 148 3.49 -13.35 3.70
N ARG A 149 2.16 -13.33 3.75
CA ARG A 149 1.40 -13.47 5.00
C ARG A 149 1.65 -14.83 5.65
N GLU A 150 1.59 -15.91 4.89
CA GLU A 150 1.84 -17.26 5.42
C GLU A 150 3.30 -17.45 5.85
N HIS A 151 4.25 -16.87 5.10
CA HIS A 151 5.66 -16.84 5.49
C HIS A 151 5.84 -16.17 6.86
N VAL A 152 5.29 -14.96 7.03
CA VAL A 152 5.34 -14.25 8.33
C VAL A 152 4.69 -15.08 9.43
N ARG A 153 3.53 -15.68 9.18
CA ARG A 153 2.84 -16.51 10.18
C ARG A 153 3.64 -17.73 10.60
N SER A 154 4.37 -18.36 9.67
CA SER A 154 5.21 -19.52 9.97
C SER A 154 6.34 -19.20 10.96
N ILE A 155 6.86 -17.97 10.95
CA ILE A 155 7.88 -17.52 11.90
C ILE A 155 7.34 -17.57 13.33
N PHE A 156 6.05 -17.30 13.53
CA PHE A 156 5.42 -17.36 14.86
C PHE A 156 5.21 -18.78 15.39
N ILE A 157 5.40 -19.81 14.55
CA ILE A 157 5.41 -21.21 15.01
C ILE A 157 6.70 -21.50 15.79
N ASP A 158 7.83 -20.90 15.38
CA ASP A 158 9.11 -21.07 16.04
C ASP A 158 9.35 -20.00 17.12
N ARG A 159 8.94 -20.34 18.34
CA ARG A 159 9.15 -19.49 19.52
C ARG A 159 10.62 -19.22 19.82
N THR A 160 11.53 -20.11 19.42
CA THR A 160 12.97 -19.94 19.68
C THR A 160 13.55 -18.84 18.79
N VAL A 161 13.11 -18.77 17.53
CA VAL A 161 13.45 -17.69 16.60
C VAL A 161 12.95 -16.35 17.14
N LEU A 162 11.68 -16.27 17.53
CA LEU A 162 11.11 -15.03 18.10
C LEU A 162 11.88 -14.56 19.34
N ARG A 163 12.21 -15.48 20.26
CA ARG A 163 12.96 -15.16 21.47
C ARG A 163 14.37 -14.65 21.14
N SER A 164 15.03 -15.22 20.14
CA SER A 164 16.37 -14.76 19.69
C SER A 164 16.37 -13.32 19.16
N TRP A 165 15.23 -12.86 18.62
CA TRP A 165 15.08 -11.49 18.10
C TRP A 165 14.73 -10.48 19.18
N MET A 166 14.22 -10.92 20.32
CA MET A 166 14.02 -10.08 21.50
C MET A 166 15.36 -9.93 22.23
N SER A 167 16.25 -9.09 21.67
CA SER A 167 17.58 -8.89 22.23
C SER A 167 17.54 -8.33 23.67
N ILE A 168 18.45 -8.85 24.49
CA ILE A 168 18.77 -8.47 25.88
C ILE A 168 19.81 -7.33 25.81
N PRO A 169 19.74 -6.27 26.64
CA PRO A 169 19.26 -6.28 28.01
C PRO A 169 17.80 -5.90 28.11
N SER A 170 17.04 -6.73 28.82
CA SER A 170 15.89 -6.25 29.55
C SER A 170 16.28 -5.02 30.39
N PRO A 171 15.34 -4.12 30.68
CA PRO A 171 15.56 -3.05 31.65
C PRO A 171 16.28 -3.62 32.88
N THR A 172 17.34 -2.97 33.36
CA THR A 172 18.16 -3.47 34.47
C THR A 172 17.36 -3.72 35.75
N SER A 173 16.19 -3.10 35.85
CA SER A 173 15.20 -3.27 36.91
C SER A 173 14.32 -4.52 36.78
N CYS A 174 14.32 -5.19 35.63
CA CYS A 174 13.52 -6.40 35.42
C CYS A 174 14.22 -7.62 36.03
N THR A 175 13.61 -8.20 37.05
CA THR A 175 14.11 -9.40 37.73
C THR A 175 13.77 -10.69 37.00
N GLN A 176 12.83 -10.66 36.04
CA GLN A 176 12.29 -11.82 35.33
C GLN A 176 12.12 -11.56 33.83
N PRO A 177 13.23 -11.33 33.09
CA PRO A 177 13.16 -10.93 31.68
C PRO A 177 12.63 -12.03 30.77
N SER A 178 12.97 -13.30 31.04
CA SER A 178 12.47 -14.45 30.27
C SER A 178 10.96 -14.59 30.36
N ILE A 179 10.38 -14.42 31.55
CA ILE A 179 8.92 -14.47 31.74
C ILE A 179 8.23 -13.35 30.96
N CYS A 180 8.78 -12.13 30.99
CA CYS A 180 8.21 -11.01 30.24
C CYS A 180 8.27 -11.23 28.72
N GLN A 181 9.39 -11.79 28.22
CA GLN A 181 9.53 -12.16 26.81
C GLN A 181 8.53 -13.26 26.43
N ASP A 182 8.39 -14.28 27.27
CA ASP A 182 7.47 -15.40 27.03
C ASP A 182 6.02 -14.94 27.02
N SER A 183 5.60 -14.09 27.97
CA SER A 183 4.29 -13.45 27.95
C SER A 183 4.04 -12.67 26.66
N LEU A 184 5.04 -11.94 26.16
CA LEU A 184 4.92 -11.18 24.91
C LEU A 184 4.82 -12.11 23.68
N ILE A 185 5.63 -13.16 23.62
CA ILE A 185 5.59 -14.16 22.56
C ILE A 185 4.23 -14.86 22.55
N GLU A 186 3.71 -15.28 23.70
CA GLU A 186 2.38 -15.89 23.81
C GLU A 186 1.28 -14.94 23.33
N ALA A 187 1.33 -13.66 23.70
CA ALA A 187 0.38 -12.65 23.23
C ALA A 187 0.41 -12.48 21.69
N LEU A 188 1.61 -12.49 21.10
CA LEU A 188 1.80 -12.41 19.65
C LEU A 188 1.26 -13.66 18.93
N VAL A 189 1.65 -14.85 19.41
CA VAL A 189 1.19 -16.14 18.87
C VAL A 189 -0.34 -16.23 18.95
N HIS A 190 -0.91 -15.83 20.09
CA HIS A 190 -2.36 -15.76 20.26
C HIS A 190 -3.02 -14.83 19.22
N ASN A 191 -2.45 -13.64 18.97
CA ASN A 191 -3.00 -12.70 17.99
C ASN A 191 -2.88 -13.21 16.54
N VAL A 192 -1.83 -13.97 16.22
CA VAL A 192 -1.64 -14.62 14.91
C VAL A 192 -2.64 -15.73 14.68
N ALA A 193 -2.87 -16.56 15.71
CA ALA A 193 -3.77 -17.71 15.70
C ALA A 193 -5.26 -17.33 15.74
N ASN A 194 -5.61 -16.17 16.30
CA ASN A 194 -6.99 -15.71 16.46
C ASN A 194 -7.28 -14.51 15.54
N PRO A 195 -7.90 -14.73 14.36
CA PRO A 195 -8.29 -13.66 13.46
C PRO A 195 -9.22 -12.66 14.15
N SER A 196 -8.96 -11.37 13.94
CA SER A 196 -9.89 -10.32 14.36
C SER A 196 -11.01 -10.17 13.32
N PRO A 197 -12.26 -9.92 13.74
CA PRO A 197 -13.33 -9.57 12.81
C PRO A 197 -13.18 -8.15 12.22
N GLY A 198 -12.47 -7.25 12.93
CA GLY A 198 -12.26 -5.86 12.50
C GLY A 198 -11.04 -5.68 11.57
N PRO A 199 -11.10 -4.72 10.62
CA PRO A 199 -10.05 -4.49 9.64
C PRO A 199 -8.74 -3.92 10.20
N ASP A 200 -8.79 -3.28 11.36
CA ASP A 200 -7.68 -2.44 11.84
C ASP A 200 -6.81 -3.10 12.93
N LYS A 201 -6.97 -4.41 13.15
CA LYS A 201 -6.17 -5.10 14.18
C LYS A 201 -4.97 -5.80 13.56
N PHE A 202 -3.78 -5.31 13.92
CA PHE A 202 -2.51 -5.91 13.58
C PHE A 202 -2.10 -6.96 14.62
N ILE A 203 -1.20 -7.86 14.27
CA ILE A 203 -0.69 -8.89 15.19
C ILE A 203 -0.06 -8.30 16.46
N PHE A 204 0.42 -7.06 16.37
CA PHE A 204 1.09 -6.36 17.46
C PHE A 204 0.14 -5.63 18.42
N GLU A 205 -1.16 -5.46 18.09
CA GLU A 205 -2.05 -4.57 18.85
C GLU A 205 -3.53 -5.01 18.84
N PRO A 206 -4.24 -4.98 19.99
CA PRO A 206 -3.70 -4.91 21.34
C PRO A 206 -3.06 -6.26 21.75
N LEU A 207 -2.06 -6.22 22.64
CA LEU A 207 -1.44 -7.40 23.22
C LEU A 207 -1.89 -7.57 24.67
N ASN A 208 -2.28 -8.79 25.02
CA ASN A 208 -2.54 -9.14 26.41
C ASN A 208 -1.21 -9.41 27.11
N THR A 209 -0.74 -8.46 27.91
CA THR A 209 0.57 -8.51 28.55
C THR A 209 0.51 -8.97 30.01
N ASN A 210 -0.54 -9.74 30.36
CA ASN A 210 -0.63 -10.39 31.67
C ASN A 210 0.65 -11.20 31.94
N GLY A 211 1.26 -10.94 33.10
CA GLY A 211 2.53 -11.58 33.49
C GLY A 211 3.79 -10.79 33.11
N MET A 212 3.69 -9.69 32.36
CA MET A 212 4.81 -8.77 32.18
C MET A 212 4.96 -7.86 33.42
N CYS A 213 6.20 -7.60 33.83
CA CYS A 213 6.48 -6.65 34.89
C CYS A 213 6.25 -5.21 34.40
N GLY A 214 5.95 -4.28 35.33
CA GLY A 214 5.69 -2.88 35.00
C GLY A 214 6.88 -2.12 34.41
N THR A 215 8.10 -2.66 34.52
CA THR A 215 9.31 -2.05 33.96
C THR A 215 9.58 -2.47 32.52
N CYS A 216 9.02 -3.60 32.06
CA CYS A 216 9.16 -4.07 30.70
C CYS A 216 8.14 -3.37 29.79
N HIS A 217 8.57 -2.28 29.16
CA HIS A 217 7.74 -1.59 28.18
C HIS A 217 7.57 -2.41 26.91
N VAL A 218 6.31 -2.73 26.58
CA VAL A 218 5.94 -3.53 25.39
C VAL A 218 6.51 -2.95 24.08
N PRO A 219 6.44 -1.63 23.82
CA PRO A 219 6.99 -1.07 22.58
C PRO A 219 8.48 -1.36 22.40
N ASP A 220 9.25 -1.31 23.48
CA ASP A 220 10.71 -1.51 23.45
C ASP A 220 11.06 -2.97 23.13
N LEU A 221 10.32 -3.92 23.72
CA LEU A 221 10.50 -5.34 23.44
C LEU A 221 10.02 -5.75 22.04
N LEU A 222 9.00 -5.08 21.52
CA LEU A 222 8.48 -5.34 20.16
C LEU A 222 9.34 -4.73 19.06
N LYS A 223 10.00 -3.61 19.31
CA LYS A 223 10.79 -2.88 18.31
C LYS A 223 11.77 -3.79 17.54
N PRO A 224 12.64 -4.59 18.18
CA PRO A 224 13.58 -5.45 17.45
C PRO A 224 12.87 -6.58 16.70
N VAL A 225 11.76 -7.11 17.24
CA VAL A 225 10.95 -8.14 16.56
C VAL A 225 10.31 -7.58 15.29
N LYS A 226 9.68 -6.39 15.36
CA LYS A 226 9.11 -5.69 14.21
C LYS A 226 10.18 -5.43 13.14
N GLN A 227 11.37 -4.97 13.55
CA GLN A 227 12.49 -4.74 12.63
C GLN A 227 12.93 -6.02 11.92
N LYS A 228 13.11 -7.11 12.67
CA LYS A 228 13.50 -8.41 12.09
C LYS A 228 12.44 -8.97 11.15
N LEU A 229 11.16 -8.89 11.52
CA LEU A 229 10.06 -9.30 10.64
C LEU A 229 10.01 -8.49 9.34
N ASN A 230 10.20 -7.17 9.40
CA ASN A 230 10.27 -6.34 8.21
C ASN A 230 11.41 -6.77 7.27
N LEU A 231 12.59 -7.07 7.83
CA LEU A 231 13.75 -7.54 7.05
C LEU A 231 13.51 -8.92 6.43
N GLU A 232 12.84 -9.84 7.14
CA GLU A 232 12.48 -11.14 6.59
C GLU A 232 11.45 -11.01 5.46
N ILE A 233 10.46 -10.11 5.59
CA ILE A 233 9.52 -9.81 4.51
C ILE A 233 10.26 -9.28 3.29
N ASP A 234 11.17 -8.32 3.46
CA ASP A 234 11.95 -7.75 2.35
C ASP A 234 12.76 -8.83 1.62
N ARG A 235 13.49 -9.66 2.38
CA ARG A 235 14.29 -10.76 1.82
C ARG A 235 13.41 -11.78 1.08
N TYR A 236 12.25 -12.09 1.63
CA TYR A 236 11.30 -13.01 1.00
C TYR A 236 10.73 -12.44 -0.31
N LEU A 237 10.40 -11.14 -0.33
CA LEU A 237 9.94 -10.43 -1.52
C LEU A 237 11.00 -10.38 -2.62
N GLU A 238 12.27 -10.16 -2.28
CA GLU A 238 13.38 -10.25 -3.22
C GLU A 238 13.41 -11.63 -3.89
N GLY A 239 13.29 -12.71 -3.10
CA GLY A 239 13.23 -14.08 -3.61
C GLY A 239 12.03 -14.36 -4.51
N LEU A 240 10.85 -13.80 -4.21
CA LEU A 240 9.66 -13.94 -5.06
C LEU A 240 9.82 -13.26 -6.43
N ASN A 241 10.50 -12.11 -6.48
CA ASN A 241 10.70 -11.37 -7.72
C ASN A 241 11.60 -12.13 -8.72
N PHE A 242 12.61 -12.88 -8.23
CA PHE A 242 13.45 -13.73 -9.10
C PHE A 242 12.67 -14.84 -9.81
N VAL A 243 11.61 -15.38 -9.19
CA VAL A 243 10.79 -16.45 -9.78
C VAL A 243 9.99 -15.97 -11.00
N TYR A 244 9.66 -14.68 -11.07
CA TYR A 244 8.87 -14.12 -12.17
C TYR A 244 9.71 -13.65 -13.38
N GLU A 245 10.96 -13.27 -13.18
CA GLU A 245 11.85 -12.87 -14.28
C GLU A 245 12.35 -14.08 -15.09
N ASP A 246 12.43 -15.27 -14.48
CA ASP A 246 12.87 -16.51 -15.12
C ASP A 246 11.73 -17.39 -15.65
N LEU A 247 10.47 -16.95 -15.56
CA LEU A 247 9.35 -17.71 -16.13
C LEU A 247 9.33 -17.53 -17.66
N PRO A 248 9.50 -18.61 -18.45
CA PRO A 248 9.41 -18.49 -19.91
C PRO A 248 8.03 -17.92 -20.29
N PRO A 249 7.93 -17.07 -21.33
CA PRO A 249 6.70 -16.38 -21.72
C PRO A 249 5.47 -17.29 -21.87
N SER A 250 5.71 -18.58 -22.18
CA SER A 250 4.69 -19.61 -22.32
C SER A 250 3.97 -19.99 -21.02
N ARG A 251 4.55 -19.75 -19.83
CA ARG A 251 3.93 -20.04 -18.53
C ARG A 251 3.22 -18.85 -17.89
N ALA A 252 3.63 -17.61 -18.21
CA ALA A 252 2.92 -16.40 -17.76
C ALA A 252 1.46 -16.36 -18.27
N TRP A 253 1.24 -16.87 -19.49
CA TRP A 253 -0.09 -16.95 -20.10
C TRP A 253 -1.04 -17.94 -19.41
N LEU A 254 -0.51 -19.02 -18.82
CA LEU A 254 -1.31 -20.05 -18.12
C LEU A 254 -1.86 -19.56 -16.78
N LEU A 255 -1.16 -18.61 -16.12
CA LEU A 255 -1.65 -17.98 -14.90
C LEU A 255 -2.71 -16.91 -15.21
N GLN A 256 -2.58 -16.19 -16.32
CA GLN A 256 -3.58 -15.20 -16.77
C GLN A 256 -4.88 -15.82 -17.31
N SER A 257 -4.81 -17.02 -17.87
CA SER A 257 -5.99 -17.72 -18.43
C SER A 257 -6.79 -18.52 -17.40
N ARG A 258 -6.23 -18.76 -16.20
CA ARG A 258 -6.96 -19.40 -15.07
C ARG A 258 -7.65 -18.40 -14.14
N ALA A 259 -7.41 -17.11 -14.30
CA ALA A 259 -8.04 -16.03 -13.53
C ALA A 259 -9.24 -15.38 -14.26
N ARG A 260 -9.73 -15.98 -15.35
CA ARG A 260 -10.95 -15.59 -16.07
C ARG A 260 -12.02 -16.66 -15.93
#